data_AF-A0A095Z3D4-F1
#
_entry.id   AF-A0A095Z3D4-F1
#
_cell.length_a   1.000
_cell.length_b   1.000
_cell.length_c   1.000
_cell.angle_alpha   90.00
_cell.angle_beta   90.00
_cell.angle_gamma   90.00
#
_symmetry.space_group_name_H-M   'P 1'
#
loop_
_entity.id
_entity.type
_entity.pdbx_description
1 polymer ?
#
loop_
_entity_poly.entity_id
_entity_poly.type
_entity_poly.pdbx_seq_one_letter_code
_entity_poly.pdbx_strand_id
1 'polypeptide(L)'
;MNLKVNDTISVSKINNNQINIYQDNCFKTLECDYEILNEVFNLVKEFGNREKIHKKFSKYYSIEEIDQFINVLINEGILLSSKELSSTYNHEKSHILLISDMEIDKEIKNILNLKNIPFF
;
A
#
# COMPACT_ATOMS: atom_id res chain seq x y z
N MET A 1 -15.24 8.64 -9.38
CA MET A 1 -13.95 9.35 -9.25
C MET A 1 -12.93 8.57 -10.04
N ASN A 2 -12.25 9.21 -11.00
CA ASN A 2 -11.29 8.50 -11.85
C ASN A 2 -9.96 8.41 -11.10
N LEU A 3 -9.34 7.24 -11.16
CA LEU A 3 -8.05 6.91 -10.57
C LEU A 3 -7.06 6.61 -11.69
N LYS A 4 -5.81 7.01 -11.48
CA LYS A 4 -4.67 6.64 -12.33
C LYS A 4 -3.51 6.21 -11.44
N VAL A 5 -2.73 5.22 -11.86
CA VAL A 5 -1.43 4.96 -11.23
C VAL A 5 -0.48 6.10 -11.59
N ASN A 6 0.27 6.60 -10.63
CA ASN A 6 1.28 7.61 -10.91
C ASN A 6 2.41 6.99 -11.75
N ASP A 7 2.67 7.52 -12.94
CA ASP A 7 3.66 6.95 -13.86
C ASP A 7 5.12 7.19 -13.41
N THR A 8 5.35 8.07 -12.43
CA THR A 8 6.69 8.39 -11.92
C THR A 8 7.18 7.46 -10.82
N ILE A 9 6.32 6.54 -10.35
CA ILE A 9 6.69 5.60 -9.29
C ILE A 9 7.29 4.34 -9.86
N SER A 10 8.21 3.74 -9.12
CA SER A 10 8.66 2.36 -9.34
C SER A 10 8.41 1.56 -8.06
N VAL A 11 7.78 0.39 -8.20
CA VAL A 11 7.36 -0.44 -7.08
C VAL A 11 8.08 -1.78 -7.14
N SER A 12 8.69 -2.19 -6.04
CA SER A 12 9.37 -3.49 -5.91
C SER A 12 8.92 -4.24 -4.66
N LYS A 13 8.72 -5.55 -4.80
CA LYS A 13 8.41 -6.43 -3.68
C LYS A 13 9.66 -6.67 -2.84
N ILE A 14 9.60 -6.43 -1.54
CA ILE A 14 10.66 -6.84 -0.59
C ILE A 14 10.31 -8.22 -0.03
N ASN A 15 9.11 -8.35 0.52
CA ASN A 15 8.51 -9.60 0.98
C ASN A 15 6.99 -9.54 0.74
N ASN A 16 6.23 -10.50 1.30
CA ASN A 16 4.78 -10.54 1.05
C ASN A 16 4.03 -9.31 1.61
N ASN A 17 4.53 -8.72 2.70
CA ASN A 17 3.83 -7.67 3.45
C ASN A 17 4.56 -6.31 3.39
N GLN A 18 5.66 -6.23 2.65
CA GLN A 18 6.48 -5.03 2.55
C GLN A 18 6.90 -4.77 1.11
N ILE A 19 6.72 -3.52 0.70
CA ILE A 19 6.88 -3.06 -0.66
C ILE A 19 7.74 -1.81 -0.64
N ASN A 20 8.73 -1.74 -1.52
CA ASN A 20 9.51 -0.53 -1.73
C ASN A 20 8.91 0.27 -2.88
N ILE A 21 8.83 1.58 -2.66
CA ILE A 21 8.33 2.55 -3.62
C ILE A 21 9.42 3.59 -3.82
N TYR A 22 9.89 3.72 -5.05
CA TYR A 22 10.77 4.79 -5.47
C TYR A 22 9.94 5.86 -6.16
N GLN A 23 9.99 7.08 -5.64
CA GLN A 23 9.25 8.22 -6.15
C GLN A 23 10.05 9.50 -5.85
N ASP A 24 10.16 10.39 -6.83
CA ASP A 24 10.79 11.71 -6.67
C ASP A 24 12.20 11.66 -6.02
N ASN A 25 13.01 10.70 -6.46
CA ASN A 25 14.36 10.43 -5.94
C ASN A 25 14.43 10.01 -4.46
N CYS A 26 13.31 9.57 -3.90
CA CYS A 26 13.21 9.06 -2.54
C CYS A 26 12.74 7.60 -2.55
N PHE A 27 13.29 6.81 -1.64
CA PHE A 27 12.80 5.46 -1.33
C PHE A 27 11.87 5.52 -0.13
N LYS A 28 10.68 4.94 -0.28
CA LYS A 28 9.71 4.71 0.78
C LYS A 28 9.46 3.22 0.90
N THR A 29 9.15 2.76 2.10
CA THR A 29 8.64 1.40 2.35
C THR A 29 7.20 1.50 2.79
N LEU A 30 6.33 0.73 2.13
CA LEU A 30 4.92 0.58 2.47
C LEU A 30 4.70 -0.83 3.03
N GLU A 31 4.11 -0.92 4.21
CA GLU A 31 3.63 -2.18 4.76
C GLU A 31 2.25 -2.48 4.17
N CYS A 32 2.23 -3.37 3.19
CA CYS A 32 1.05 -3.74 2.44
C CYS A 32 1.26 -5.10 1.79
N ASP A 33 0.19 -5.88 1.66
CA ASP A 33 0.22 -7.10 0.88
C ASP A 33 0.47 -6.78 -0.60
N TYR A 34 1.57 -7.30 -1.14
CA TYR A 34 1.97 -7.05 -2.52
C TYR A 34 0.95 -7.52 -3.55
N GLU A 35 0.27 -8.65 -3.29
CA GLU A 35 -0.72 -9.20 -4.23
C GLU A 35 -1.96 -8.32 -4.27
N ILE A 36 -2.41 -7.81 -3.11
CA ILE A 36 -3.52 -6.87 -3.02
C ILE A 36 -3.16 -5.57 -3.77
N LEU A 37 -1.98 -4.99 -3.51
CA LEU A 37 -1.56 -3.76 -4.18
C LEU A 37 -1.46 -3.95 -5.69
N ASN A 38 -0.86 -5.04 -6.15
CA ASN A 38 -0.69 -5.34 -7.56
C ASN A 38 -2.04 -5.52 -8.28
N GLU A 39 -2.98 -6.22 -7.66
CA GLU A 39 -4.33 -6.37 -8.20
C GLU A 39 -5.06 -5.02 -8.28
N VAL A 40 -4.92 -4.16 -7.26
CA VAL A 40 -5.47 -2.80 -7.28
C VAL A 40 -4.87 -1.99 -8.42
N PHE A 41 -3.55 -2.06 -8.65
CA PHE A 41 -2.93 -1.39 -9.80
C PHE A 41 -3.45 -1.90 -11.14
N ASN A 42 -3.67 -3.20 -11.29
CA ASN A 42 -4.24 -3.76 -12.51
C ASN A 42 -5.66 -3.23 -12.75
N LEU A 43 -6.50 -3.25 -11.71
CA LEU A 43 -7.87 -2.74 -11.79
C LEU A 43 -7.92 -1.23 -12.11
N VAL A 44 -6.99 -0.44 -11.54
CA VAL A 44 -6.89 0.98 -11.86
C VAL A 44 -6.40 1.20 -13.29
N LYS A 45 -5.41 0.44 -13.78
CA LYS A 45 -4.92 0.56 -15.16
C LYS A 45 -5.98 0.16 -16.19
N GLU A 46 -6.79 -0.85 -15.89
CA GLU A 46 -7.81 -1.36 -16.81
C GLU A 46 -9.09 -0.51 -16.79
N PHE A 47 -9.57 -0.12 -15.61
CA PHE A 47 -10.90 0.51 -15.48
C PHE A 47 -10.86 1.94 -14.95
N GLY A 48 -9.79 2.34 -14.27
CA GLY A 48 -9.59 3.70 -13.75
C GLY A 48 -10.65 4.15 -12.74
N ASN A 49 -11.36 3.25 -12.05
CA ASN A 49 -12.43 3.62 -11.13
C ASN A 49 -12.48 2.76 -9.86
N ARG A 50 -13.01 3.35 -8.78
CA ARG A 50 -13.14 2.72 -7.45
C ARG A 50 -14.13 1.55 -7.45
N GLU A 51 -15.20 1.62 -8.24
CA GLU A 51 -16.29 0.63 -8.22
C GLU A 51 -15.78 -0.79 -8.52
N LYS A 52 -14.84 -0.93 -9.46
CA LYS A 52 -14.25 -2.23 -9.78
C LYS A 52 -13.39 -2.79 -8.65
N ILE A 53 -12.68 -1.92 -7.93
CA ILE A 53 -11.90 -2.29 -6.74
C ILE A 53 -12.85 -2.78 -5.64
N HIS A 54 -13.90 -2.01 -5.33
CA HIS A 54 -14.91 -2.43 -4.36
C HIS A 54 -15.53 -3.78 -4.72
N LYS A 55 -15.93 -3.97 -5.98
CA LYS A 55 -16.54 -5.22 -6.44
C LYS A 55 -15.61 -6.43 -6.30
N LYS A 56 -14.30 -6.25 -6.47
CA LYS A 56 -13.31 -7.32 -6.33
C LYS A 56 -13.10 -7.69 -4.85
N PHE A 57 -13.00 -6.68 -3.99
CA PHE A 57 -12.55 -6.84 -2.61
C PHE A 57 -13.67 -6.87 -1.57
N SER A 58 -14.92 -6.58 -1.93
CA SER A 58 -16.08 -6.55 -1.01
C SER A 58 -16.40 -7.89 -0.34
N LYS A 59 -15.82 -8.99 -0.83
CA LYS A 59 -15.93 -10.31 -0.18
C LYS A 59 -15.01 -10.46 1.04
N TYR A 60 -13.97 -9.63 1.13
CA TYR A 60 -12.91 -9.76 2.12
C TYR A 60 -12.85 -8.54 3.06
N TYR A 61 -13.20 -7.37 2.55
CA TYR A 61 -13.11 -6.10 3.26
C TYR A 61 -14.40 -5.29 3.14
N SER A 62 -14.66 -4.47 4.15
CA SER A 62 -15.71 -3.46 4.14
C SER A 62 -15.42 -2.35 3.11
N ILE A 63 -16.46 -1.59 2.75
CA ILE A 63 -16.31 -0.46 1.82
C ILE A 63 -15.37 0.58 2.42
N GLU A 64 -15.48 0.82 3.72
CA GLU A 64 -14.68 1.77 4.49
C GLU A 64 -13.20 1.41 4.47
N GLU A 65 -12.84 0.13 4.68
CA GLU A 65 -11.46 -0.34 4.62
C GLU A 65 -10.87 -0.19 3.22
N ILE A 66 -11.64 -0.52 2.18
CA ILE A 66 -11.22 -0.38 0.78
C ILE A 66 -11.01 1.11 0.45
N ASP A 67 -11.91 1.99 0.86
CA ASP A 67 -11.78 3.43 0.64
C ASP A 67 -10.60 4.02 1.42
N GLN A 68 -10.38 3.61 2.68
CA GLN A 68 -9.22 4.01 3.46
C GLN A 68 -7.92 3.61 2.75
N PHE A 69 -7.83 2.38 2.27
CA PHE A 69 -6.68 1.90 1.53
C PHE A 69 -6.42 2.72 0.26
N ILE A 70 -7.46 2.94 -0.56
CA ILE A 70 -7.35 3.78 -1.77
C ILE A 70 -6.90 5.20 -1.42
N ASN A 71 -7.45 5.79 -0.35
CA ASN A 71 -7.09 7.14 0.07
C ASN A 71 -5.64 7.21 0.58
N VAL A 72 -5.12 6.17 1.24
CA VAL A 72 -3.69 6.09 1.61
C VAL A 72 -2.82 6.10 0.35
N LEU A 73 -3.16 5.28 -0.66
CA LEU A 73 -2.41 5.27 -1.92
C LEU A 73 -2.44 6.63 -2.63
N ILE A 74 -3.56 7.35 -2.54
CA ILE A 74 -3.69 8.71 -3.07
C ILE A 74 -2.79 9.69 -2.30
N ASN A 75 -2.89 9.71 -0.97
CA ASN A 75 -2.12 10.60 -0.12
C ASN A 75 -0.61 10.39 -0.23
N GLU A 76 -0.18 9.15 -0.47
CA GLU A 76 1.22 8.82 -0.71
C GLU A 76 1.71 9.18 -2.12
N GLY A 77 0.80 9.62 -3.01
CA GLY A 77 1.11 9.96 -4.40
C GLY A 77 1.32 8.75 -5.32
N ILE A 78 0.88 7.56 -4.88
CA ILE A 78 0.95 6.29 -5.63
C ILE A 78 -0.18 6.23 -6.65
N LEU A 79 -1.39 6.57 -6.21
CA LEU A 79 -2.55 6.77 -7.07
C LEU A 79 -2.80 8.28 -7.20
N LEU A 80 -3.24 8.69 -8.38
CA LEU A 80 -3.67 10.06 -8.65
C LEU A 80 -5.18 10.05 -8.83
N SER A 81 -5.87 10.94 -8.12
CA SER A 81 -7.28 11.18 -8.38
C SER A 81 -7.48 12.33 -9.37
N SER A 82 -8.62 12.36 -10.06
CA SER A 82 -8.94 13.44 -11.01
C SER A 82 -8.94 14.86 -10.43
N LYS A 83 -8.97 15.04 -9.10
CA LYS A 83 -8.76 16.36 -8.46
C LYS A 83 -7.29 16.77 -8.37
N GLU A 84 -6.39 15.80 -8.21
CA GLU A 84 -4.96 16.02 -8.00
C GLU A 84 -4.19 16.22 -9.31
N LEU A 85 -4.74 15.70 -10.41
CA LEU A 85 -4.29 16.01 -11.78
C LEU A 85 -4.31 17.51 -12.10
N SER A 86 -4.99 18.34 -11.29
CA SER A 86 -5.10 19.79 -11.46
C SER A 86 -4.37 20.64 -10.42
N SER A 87 -3.73 20.04 -9.40
CA SER A 87 -3.12 20.81 -8.30
C SER A 87 -1.72 20.33 -7.96
N THR A 88 -0.74 21.21 -8.14
CA THR A 88 0.62 21.10 -7.57
C THR A 88 0.55 20.78 -6.07
N TYR A 89 0.97 19.57 -5.69
CA TYR A 89 0.83 19.02 -4.34
C TYR A 89 1.78 19.71 -3.35
N ASN A 90 1.22 20.24 -2.26
CA ASN A 90 1.96 20.82 -1.15
C ASN A 90 2.06 19.76 -0.03
N HIS A 91 3.28 19.35 0.30
CA HIS A 91 3.57 18.35 1.33
C HIS A 91 3.32 18.91 2.73
N GLU A 92 2.18 18.58 3.35
CA GLU A 92 2.09 18.52 4.81
C GLU A 92 2.03 17.06 5.25
N LYS A 93 2.91 16.71 6.18
CA LYS A 93 3.23 15.35 6.63
C LYS A 93 1.99 14.67 7.23
N SER A 94 1.46 13.68 6.53
CA SER A 94 0.45 12.77 7.07
C SER A 94 1.13 11.70 7.92
N HIS A 95 0.78 11.66 9.21
CA HIS A 95 1.20 10.58 10.10
C HIS A 95 0.32 9.34 9.87
N ILE A 96 0.96 8.18 9.68
CA ILE A 96 0.30 6.90 9.49
C ILE A 96 -0.25 6.41 10.83
N LEU A 97 -1.54 6.09 10.90
CA LEU A 97 -2.13 5.30 11.98
C LEU A 97 -2.25 3.85 11.51
N LEU A 98 -1.35 2.99 11.98
CA LEU A 98 -1.42 1.53 11.80
C LEU A 98 -2.33 0.95 12.89
N ILE A 99 -3.48 0.39 12.51
CA ILE A 99 -4.29 -0.44 13.41
C ILE A 99 -3.90 -1.89 13.13
N SER A 100 -3.13 -2.52 14.02
CA SER A 100 -2.88 -3.96 13.99
C SER A 100 -3.94 -4.68 14.80
N ASP A 101 -4.68 -5.61 14.20
CA ASP A 101 -5.50 -6.55 14.95
C ASP A 101 -4.60 -7.45 15.82
N MET A 102 -4.96 -7.53 17.10
CA MET A 102 -4.27 -8.28 18.15
C MET A 102 -4.36 -9.81 17.94
N GLU A 103 -3.77 -10.37 16.87
CA GLU A 103 -3.52 -11.82 16.78
C GLU A 103 -2.13 -12.18 16.21
N ILE A 104 -1.33 -11.22 15.76
CA ILE A 104 0.02 -11.46 15.19
C ILE A 104 1.12 -11.64 16.28
N ASP A 105 0.74 -11.73 17.56
CA ASP A 105 1.71 -11.92 18.66
C ASP A 105 2.15 -13.38 18.89
N LYS A 106 1.56 -14.35 18.17
CA LYS A 106 1.89 -15.78 18.37
C LYS A 106 2.97 -16.34 17.44
N GLU A 107 3.27 -15.72 16.31
CA GLU A 107 4.25 -16.28 15.35
C GLU A 107 5.66 -15.68 15.48
N ILE A 108 5.81 -14.47 16.02
CA ILE A 108 7.14 -13.80 16.11
C ILE A 108 8.02 -14.42 17.22
N LYS A 109 7.43 -15.00 18.27
CA LYS A 109 8.19 -15.63 19.37
C LYS A 109 8.93 -16.91 18.97
N ASN A 110 8.58 -17.56 17.86
CA ASN A 110 9.27 -18.78 17.41
C ASN A 110 10.50 -18.51 16.54
N ILE A 111 10.70 -17.29 16.02
CA ILE A 111 11.86 -16.96 15.18
C ILE A 111 13.08 -16.54 16.03
N LEU A 112 12.86 -16.10 17.28
CA LEU A 112 13.91 -15.68 18.21
C LEU A 112 14.65 -16.82 18.93
N ASN A 113 14.38 -18.09 18.59
CA ASN A 113 14.99 -19.25 19.23
C ASN A 113 16.15 -19.89 18.44
N LEU A 114 16.79 -19.16 17.52
CA LEU A 114 18.10 -19.54 16.98
C LEU A 114 19.22 -19.11 17.93
N LYS A 115 19.34 -19.86 19.02
CA LYS A 115 20.58 -19.92 19.82
C LYS A 115 21.72 -20.45 18.95
N ASN A 116 22.89 -19.84 19.17
CA ASN A 116 24.25 -20.35 18.94
C ASN A 116 24.75 -20.45 17.49
N ILE A 117 25.44 -19.41 17.04
CA ILE A 117 26.60 -19.59 16.14
C ILE A 117 27.74 -18.70 16.67
N PRO A 118 28.92 -19.25 17.00
CA PRO A 118 30.04 -18.47 17.52
C PRO A 118 30.74 -17.71 16.38
N PHE A 119 31.00 -16.42 16.62
CA PHE A 119 31.92 -15.62 15.80
C PHE A 119 33.36 -16.02 16.12
N PHE A 120 34.14 -16.33 15.07
CA PHE A 120 35.61 -16.30 15.08
C PHE A 120 36.08 -15.00 14.41
#